data_AF-A0A1Z4V1K8-F1
#
_entry.id   AF-A0A1Z4V1K8-F1
#
_cell.length_a   1.000
_cell.length_b   1.000
_cell.length_c   1.000
_cell.angle_alpha   90.00
_cell.angle_beta   90.00
_cell.angle_gamma   90.00
#
_symmetry.space_group_name_H-M   'P 1'
#
loop_
_entity.id
_entity.type
_entity.pdbx_description
1 polymer ?
#
loop_
_entity_poly.entity_id
_entity_poly.type
_entity_poly.pdbx_seq_one_letter_code
_entity_poly.pdbx_strand_id
1 'polypeptide(L)'
;MAWQRTETPLAAVSKPEVVLSPSVNFPSADKVVALLQILIEFSVTAPFTLIRFISQPQLSINQILMEEWVRQIQAWLQAGIKIYFFVHCPLEYMSPHNARYFQQLLEESGNNIILIPLRRFK
;
A
#
# COMPACT_ATOMS: atom_id res chain seq x y z
N MET A 1 -32.20 -48.83 0.23
CA MET A 1 -31.65 -48.58 1.58
C MET A 1 -31.59 -47.07 1.78
N ALA A 2 -32.48 -46.54 2.61
CA ALA A 2 -32.58 -45.11 2.87
C ALA A 2 -31.66 -44.74 4.05
N TRP A 3 -30.76 -43.78 3.85
CA TRP A 3 -30.00 -43.16 4.92
C TRP A 3 -30.88 -42.10 5.60
N GLN A 4 -31.45 -42.43 6.76
CA GLN A 4 -32.15 -41.46 7.61
C GLN A 4 -31.10 -40.63 8.36
N ARG A 5 -31.13 -39.31 8.15
CA ARG A 5 -30.32 -38.35 8.90
C ARG A 5 -31.06 -38.08 10.21
N THR A 6 -30.53 -38.57 11.34
CA THR A 6 -31.01 -38.19 12.66
C THR A 6 -30.55 -36.76 12.94
N GLU A 7 -31.47 -35.80 12.93
CA GLU A 7 -31.19 -34.45 13.40
C GLU A 7 -31.15 -34.47 14.93
N THR A 8 -29.95 -34.44 15.49
CA THR A 8 -29.74 -34.15 16.90
C THR A 8 -30.19 -32.70 17.14
N PRO A 9 -31.03 -32.39 18.15
CA PRO A 9 -31.40 -31.01 18.41
C PRO A 9 -30.13 -30.26 18.79
N LEU A 10 -29.83 -29.18 18.06
CA LEU A 10 -28.79 -28.23 18.46
C LEU A 10 -29.23 -27.64 19.79
N ALA A 11 -28.70 -28.17 20.90
CA ALA A 11 -28.67 -27.45 22.15
C ALA A 11 -28.11 -26.07 21.82
N ALA A 12 -28.84 -25.02 22.19
CA ALA A 12 -28.43 -23.64 21.98
C ALA A 12 -27.06 -23.44 22.63
N VAL A 13 -26.00 -23.58 21.84
CA VAL A 13 -24.66 -23.16 22.24
C VAL A 13 -24.76 -21.65 22.29
N SER A 14 -24.90 -21.13 23.51
CA SER A 14 -24.74 -19.72 23.80
C SER A 14 -23.47 -19.25 23.11
N LYS A 15 -23.61 -18.30 22.18
CA LYS A 15 -22.51 -17.60 21.51
C LYS A 15 -21.44 -17.30 22.56
N PRO A 16 -20.16 -17.63 22.35
CA PRO A 16 -19.13 -17.09 23.22
C PRO A 16 -19.21 -15.57 23.07
N GLU A 17 -19.64 -14.92 24.15
CA GLU A 17 -19.62 -13.48 24.25
C GLU A 17 -18.14 -13.07 24.20
N VAL A 18 -17.72 -12.57 23.04
CA VAL A 18 -16.40 -11.97 22.87
C VAL A 18 -16.39 -10.76 23.78
N VAL A 19 -15.87 -10.95 24.99
CA VAL A 19 -15.53 -9.85 25.90
C VAL A 19 -14.43 -9.05 25.19
N LEU A 20 -14.84 -8.02 24.46
CA LEU A 20 -13.94 -7.00 23.96
C LEU A 20 -13.36 -6.29 25.18
N SER A 21 -12.16 -6.68 25.57
CA SER A 21 -11.36 -5.97 26.56
C SER A 21 -11.24 -4.51 26.11
N PRO A 22 -11.51 -3.53 27.00
CA PRO A 22 -11.46 -2.14 26.62
C PRO A 22 -9.99 -1.77 26.37
N SER A 23 -9.72 -1.24 25.18
CA SER A 23 -8.43 -0.73 24.69
C SER A 23 -7.36 -1.78 24.31
N VAL A 24 -7.59 -2.49 23.20
CA VAL A 24 -6.45 -2.80 22.32
C VAL A 24 -6.03 -1.45 21.72
N ASN A 25 -4.94 -0.89 22.25
CA ASN A 25 -4.40 0.37 21.78
C ASN A 25 -3.76 0.13 20.41
N PHE A 26 -4.52 0.38 19.34
CA PHE A 26 -3.95 0.33 17.99
C PHE A 26 -2.85 1.41 17.90
N PRO A 27 -1.62 1.06 17.50
CA PRO A 27 -0.58 2.05 17.31
C PRO A 27 -1.07 3.12 16.32
N SER A 28 -0.73 4.40 16.58
CA SER A 28 -1.03 5.45 15.59
C SER A 28 -0.39 5.07 14.25
N ALA A 29 -0.93 5.60 13.15
CA ALA A 29 -0.39 5.37 11.82
C ALA A 29 1.14 5.57 11.77
N ASP A 30 1.65 6.57 12.49
CA ASP A 30 3.08 6.88 12.60
C ASP A 30 3.90 5.74 13.22
N LYS A 31 3.35 5.08 14.26
CA LYS A 31 4.00 3.93 14.92
C LYS A 31 3.97 2.67 14.05
N VAL A 32 2.90 2.47 13.28
CA VAL A 32 2.80 1.35 12.31
C VAL A 32 3.80 1.55 11.16
N VAL A 33 3.96 2.78 10.69
CA VAL A 33 4.89 3.13 9.60
C VAL A 33 6.34 3.02 10.05
N ALA A 34 6.66 3.46 11.27
CA ALA A 34 7.99 3.27 11.85
C ALA A 34 8.33 1.78 12.07
N LEU A 35 7.34 0.95 12.43
CA LEU A 35 7.51 -0.50 12.52
C LEU A 35 7.78 -1.16 11.16
N LEU A 36 7.17 -0.67 10.08
CA LEU A 36 7.44 -1.14 8.70
C LEU A 36 8.86 -0.78 8.24
N GLN A 37 9.37 0.40 8.60
CA GLN A 37 10.72 0.85 8.23
C GLN A 37 11.85 0.01 8.84
N ILE A 38 11.63 -0.62 10.01
CA ILE A 38 12.69 -1.34 10.73
C ILE A 38 12.88 -2.79 10.20
N LEU A 39 11.94 -3.33 9.42
CA LEU A 39 12.00 -4.74 8.98
C LEU A 39 12.16 -4.97 7.47
N ILE A 40 12.13 -3.92 6.64
CA ILE A 40 12.15 -4.06 5.18
C ILE A 40 13.42 -3.41 4.62
N GLU A 41 14.31 -4.24 4.07
CA GLU A 41 15.45 -3.77 3.28
C GLU A 41 15.12 -3.86 1.79
N PHE A 42 15.31 -2.77 1.06
CA PHE A 42 15.15 -2.77 -0.39
C PHE A 42 16.51 -2.94 -1.09
N SER A 43 16.67 -4.03 -1.84
CA SER A 43 17.83 -4.24 -2.72
C SER A 43 17.40 -4.23 -4.19
N VAL A 44 18.26 -3.68 -5.05
CA VAL A 44 18.06 -3.67 -6.50
C VAL A 44 19.16 -4.53 -7.12
N THR A 45 18.78 -5.47 -7.98
CA THR A 45 19.71 -6.45 -8.60
C THR A 45 20.14 -6.04 -10.02
N ALA A 46 19.76 -4.84 -10.46
CA ALA A 46 19.96 -4.33 -11.81
C ALA A 46 20.16 -2.80 -11.76
N PRO A 47 20.72 -2.17 -12.81
CA PRO A 47 20.82 -0.70 -12.89
C PRO A 47 19.47 0.00 -13.07
N PHE A 48 18.36 -0.72 -12.93
CA PHE A 48 17.01 -0.21 -12.98
C PHE A 48 16.07 -1.00 -12.07
N THR A 49 14.92 -0.42 -11.73
CA THR A 49 13.85 -1.08 -10.98
C THR A 49 12.47 -0.68 -11.50
N LEU A 50 11.49 -1.56 -11.29
CA LEU A 50 10.09 -1.31 -11.58
C LEU A 50 9.31 -1.28 -10.26
N ILE A 51 8.58 -0.21 -10.02
CA ILE A 51 7.78 -0.03 -8.81
C ILE A 51 6.31 0.01 -9.23
N ARG A 52 5.51 -0.89 -8.67
CA ARG A 52 4.05 -0.88 -8.80
C ARG A 52 3.43 -0.49 -7.47
N PHE A 53 3.05 0.78 -7.35
CA PHE A 53 2.37 1.31 -6.18
C PHE A 53 0.87 1.00 -6.25
N ILE A 54 0.37 0.21 -5.29
CA ILE A 54 -1.04 -0.14 -5.17
C ILE A 54 -1.67 0.83 -4.17
N SER A 55 -2.28 1.89 -4.71
CA SER A 55 -2.95 2.93 -3.94
C SER A 55 -4.31 2.49 -3.42
N GLN A 56 -4.69 2.99 -2.25
CA GLN A 56 -6.04 2.87 -1.70
C GLN A 56 -6.94 4.01 -2.22
N PRO A 57 -8.28 3.86 -2.19
CA PRO A 57 -9.19 4.96 -2.48
C PRO A 57 -9.05 6.15 -1.52
N GLN A 58 -8.62 5.88 -0.28
CA GLN A 58 -8.44 6.88 0.76
C GLN A 58 -7.06 7.54 0.67
N LEU A 59 -7.04 8.84 0.32
CA LEU A 59 -5.80 9.58 0.04
C LEU A 59 -4.88 9.73 1.25
N SER A 60 -5.44 9.86 2.47
CA SER A 60 -4.65 10.03 3.70
C SER A 60 -3.73 8.85 4.01
N ILE A 61 -4.13 7.62 3.65
CA ILE A 61 -3.29 6.42 3.82
C ILE A 61 -2.20 6.39 2.75
N ASN A 62 -2.52 6.80 1.53
CA ASN A 62 -1.56 6.83 0.44
C ASN A 62 -0.45 7.83 0.72
N GLN A 63 -0.77 8.99 1.30
CA GLN A 63 0.19 10.06 1.53
C GLN A 63 1.41 9.58 2.33
N ILE A 64 1.18 8.93 3.48
CA ILE A 64 2.29 8.48 4.34
C ILE A 64 3.18 7.45 3.60
N LEU A 65 2.57 6.54 2.86
CA LEU A 65 3.29 5.54 2.07
C LEU A 65 4.04 6.18 0.89
N MET A 66 3.44 7.17 0.24
CA MET A 66 4.03 7.88 -0.89
C MET A 66 5.23 8.71 -0.46
N GLU A 67 5.14 9.42 0.65
CA GLU A 67 6.26 10.18 1.22
C GLU A 67 7.46 9.26 1.54
N GLU A 68 7.19 8.05 2.04
CA GLU A 68 8.26 7.08 2.28
C GLU A 68 8.90 6.56 0.99
N TRP A 69 8.06 6.24 -0.02
CA TRP A 69 8.56 5.86 -1.34
C TRP A 69 9.38 6.97 -1.99
N VAL A 70 9.03 8.24 -1.81
CA VAL A 70 9.81 9.38 -2.30
C VAL A 70 11.23 9.36 -1.73
N ARG A 71 11.40 9.07 -0.43
CA ARG A 71 12.74 8.97 0.20
C ARG A 71 13.56 7.83 -0.41
N GLN A 72 12.98 6.63 -0.55
CA GLN A 72 13.69 5.49 -1.12
C GLN A 72 14.05 5.72 -2.59
N ILE A 73 13.12 6.29 -3.37
CA ILE A 73 13.33 6.63 -4.78
C ILE A 73 14.46 7.66 -4.90
N GLN A 74 14.51 8.67 -4.04
CA GLN A 74 15.59 9.65 -4.04
C GLN A 74 16.96 8.99 -3.83
N ALA A 75 17.08 8.08 -2.85
CA ALA A 75 18.31 7.34 -2.61
C ALA A 75 18.73 6.53 -3.85
N TRP A 76 17.78 5.88 -4.52
CA TRP A 76 18.04 5.12 -5.74
C TRP A 76 18.42 5.99 -6.94
N LEU A 77 17.77 7.14 -7.13
CA LEU A 77 18.11 8.09 -8.20
C LEU A 77 19.51 8.66 -8.00
N GLN A 78 19.88 8.99 -6.76
CA GLN A 78 21.24 9.43 -6.42
C GLN A 78 22.29 8.35 -6.67
N ALA A 79 21.92 7.08 -6.48
CA ALA A 79 22.75 5.93 -6.82
C ALA A 79 22.77 5.60 -8.34
N GLY A 80 22.09 6.39 -9.17
CA GLY A 80 22.05 6.20 -10.64
C GLY A 80 21.12 5.08 -11.12
N ILE A 81 20.24 4.57 -10.26
CA ILE A 81 19.25 3.55 -10.62
C ILE A 81 18.12 4.20 -11.42
N LYS A 82 17.80 3.61 -12.58
CA LYS A 82 16.64 4.03 -13.38
C LYS A 82 15.36 3.46 -12.78
N ILE A 83 14.32 4.27 -12.65
CA ILE A 83 13.08 3.87 -11.99
C ILE A 83 11.91 3.98 -12.96
N TYR A 84 11.14 2.89 -13.08
CA TYR A 84 9.87 2.86 -13.79
C TYR A 84 8.74 2.71 -12.77
N PHE A 85 7.97 3.78 -12.56
CA PHE A 85 6.95 3.83 -11.52
C PHE A 85 5.53 3.77 -12.10
N PHE A 86 4.71 2.86 -11.58
CA PHE A 86 3.33 2.64 -11.98
C PHE A 86 2.40 2.75 -10.77
N VAL A 87 1.29 3.48 -10.92
CA VAL A 87 0.25 3.57 -9.89
C VAL A 87 -0.98 2.79 -10.34
N HIS A 88 -1.47 1.92 -9.47
CA HIS A 88 -2.74 1.23 -9.64
C HIS A 88 -3.66 1.54 -8.45
N CYS A 89 -4.91 1.90 -8.72
CA CYS A 89 -5.96 2.05 -7.71
C CYS A 89 -7.09 1.06 -8.03
N PRO A 90 -7.71 0.40 -7.03
CA PRO A 90 -8.92 -0.39 -7.24
C PRO A 90 -10.05 0.41 -7.90
N LEU A 91 -10.11 1.72 -7.62
CA LEU A 91 -10.92 2.67 -8.36
C LEU A 91 -10.08 3.23 -9.51
N GLU A 92 -10.16 2.61 -10.68
CA GLU A 92 -9.22 2.90 -11.78
C GLU A 92 -9.14 4.39 -12.15
N TYR A 93 -10.26 5.12 -12.10
CA TYR A 93 -10.32 6.54 -12.43
C TYR A 93 -9.51 7.43 -11.46
N MET A 94 -9.16 6.95 -10.26
CA MET A 94 -8.30 7.65 -9.31
C MET A 94 -6.81 7.43 -9.56
N SER A 95 -6.42 6.41 -10.33
CA SER A 95 -5.01 6.10 -10.62
C SER A 95 -4.26 7.29 -11.25
N PRO A 96 -4.83 8.02 -12.24
CA PRO A 96 -4.18 9.20 -12.80
C PRO A 96 -4.03 10.35 -11.79
N HIS A 97 -4.98 10.51 -10.87
CA HIS A 97 -4.90 11.53 -9.83
C HIS A 97 -3.78 11.20 -8.83
N ASN A 98 -3.73 9.96 -8.36
CA ASN A 98 -2.68 9.47 -7.46
C ASN A 98 -1.29 9.55 -8.11
N ALA A 99 -1.17 9.28 -9.41
CA ALA A 99 0.09 9.43 -10.14
C ALA A 99 0.57 10.89 -10.20
N ARG A 100 -0.33 11.84 -10.45
CA ARG A 100 0.01 13.29 -10.44
C ARG A 100 0.42 13.76 -9.05
N TYR A 101 -0.30 13.33 -8.03
CA TYR A 101 0.04 13.67 -6.65
C TYR A 101 1.42 13.14 -6.27
N PHE A 102 1.74 11.89 -6.64
CA PHE A 102 3.07 11.33 -6.42
C PHE A 102 4.16 12.11 -7.18
N GLN A 103 3.88 12.52 -8.41
CA GLN A 103 4.78 13.37 -9.19
C GLN A 103 5.06 14.70 -8.47
N GLN A 104 4.01 15.35 -7.95
CA GLN A 104 4.17 16.59 -7.20
C GLN A 104 5.08 16.40 -5.99
N LEU A 105 4.89 15.33 -5.21
CA LEU A 105 5.76 15.02 -4.06
C LEU A 105 7.24 14.82 -4.48
N LEU A 106 7.48 14.19 -5.63
CA LEU A 106 8.83 14.00 -6.17
C LEU A 106 9.46 15.33 -6.61
N GLU A 107 8.71 16.19 -7.28
CA GLU A 107 9.17 17.52 -7.72
C GLU A 107 9.49 18.41 -6.52
N GLU A 108 8.63 18.41 -5.50
CA GLU A 108 8.83 19.14 -4.24
C GLU A 108 10.06 18.65 -3.45
N SER A 109 10.40 17.36 -3.57
CA SER A 109 11.60 16.78 -2.94
C SER A 109 12.92 17.18 -3.62
N GLY A 110 12.87 18.01 -4.68
CA GLY A 110 14.05 18.53 -5.37
C GLY A 110 14.62 17.60 -6.45
N ASN A 111 13.88 16.55 -6.82
CA ASN A 111 14.30 15.62 -7.87
C ASN A 111 13.75 16.08 -9.22
N ASN A 112 14.63 16.44 -10.15
CA ASN A 112 14.24 16.79 -11.52
C ASN A 112 14.02 15.49 -12.33
N ILE A 113 12.91 14.83 -12.06
CA ILE A 113 12.56 13.54 -12.67
C ILE A 113 11.79 13.80 -13.96
N ILE A 114 12.33 13.35 -15.08
CA ILE A 114 11.59 13.31 -16.34
C ILE A 114 10.59 12.14 -16.25
N LEU A 115 9.36 12.45 -15.85
CA LEU A 115 8.26 11.49 -15.99
C LEU A 115 7.96 11.32 -17.47
N ILE A 116 8.07 10.10 -17.98
CA ILE A 116 7.48 9.77 -19.27
C ILE A 116 5.96 9.79 -19.04
N PRO A 117 5.19 10.65 -19.72
CA PRO A 117 3.76 10.71 -19.51
C PRO A 117 3.16 9.33 -19.76
N LEU A 118 2.22 8.90 -18.91
CA LEU A 118 1.34 7.78 -19.21
C LEU A 118 0.65 8.10 -20.53
N ARG A 119 1.19 7.60 -21.65
CA ARG A 119 0.54 7.68 -22.95
C ARG A 119 -0.83 7.06 -22.76
N ARG A 120 -1.89 7.83 -23.03
CA ARG A 120 -3.23 7.29 -23.24
C ARG A 120 -3.09 6.12 -24.22
N PHE A 121 -3.22 4.89 -23.73
CA PHE A 121 -3.59 3.79 -24.59
C PHE A 121 -4.99 4.16 -25.08
N LYS A 122 -5.05 4.54 -26.36
CA LYS A 122 -6.29 4.80 -27.09
C LYS A 122 -7.07 3.51 -27.23
#